data_AF-A0A3S2TRI3-F1
#
_entry.id   AF-A0A3S2TRI3-F1
#
_cell.length_a   1.000
_cell.length_b   1.000
_cell.length_c   1.000
_cell.angle_alpha   90.00
_cell.angle_beta   90.00
_cell.angle_gamma   90.00
#
_symmetry.space_group_name_H-M   'P 1'
#
loop_
_entity.id
_entity.type
_entity.pdbx_description
1 polymer ?
#
loop_
_entity_poly.entity_id
_entity_poly.type
_entity_poly.pdbx_seq_one_letter_code
_entity_poly.pdbx_strand_id
1 'polypeptide(L)' 'MKIMSNEQLIFSYRDALKAGNEEEWIIMLKQEMDKRGLNPSIGTE' A
#
# COMPACT_ATOMS: atom_id res chain seq x y z
N MET A 1 9.61 -5.79 9.09
CA MET A 1 9.27 -4.46 8.53
C MET A 1 9.12 -3.47 9.67
N LYS A 2 9.61 -2.24 9.53
CA LYS A 2 9.25 -1.15 10.46
C LYS A 2 7.73 -1.03 10.47
N ILE A 3 7.12 -0.82 11.63
CA ILE A 3 5.68 -0.63 11.76
C ILE A 3 5.33 0.66 11.01
N MET A 4 4.87 0.56 9.77
CA MET A 4 4.30 1.69 9.04
C MET A 4 2.91 1.96 9.60
N SER A 5 2.59 3.24 9.83
CA SER A 5 1.22 3.68 10.08
C SER A 5 0.34 3.39 8.86
N ASN A 6 -0.97 3.32 9.06
CA ASN A 6 -1.93 3.05 7.99
C ASN A 6 -1.79 4.05 6.82
N GLU A 7 -1.60 5.33 7.12
CA GLU A 7 -1.35 6.38 6.11
C GLU A 7 -0.04 6.16 5.34
N GLN A 8 1.04 5.80 6.03
CA GLN A 8 2.34 5.48 5.41
C GLN A 8 2.23 4.27 4.49
N LEU A 9 1.45 3.27 4.87
CA LEU A 9 1.24 2.06 4.09
C LEU A 9 0.46 2.37 2.80
N ILE A 10 -0.61 3.16 2.88
CA ILE A 10 -1.40 3.61 1.72
C ILE A 10 -0.55 4.49 0.80
N PHE A 11 0.21 5.43 1.35
CA PHE A 11 1.08 6.31 0.57
C PHE A 11 2.15 5.51 -0.18
N SER A 12 2.86 4.61 0.51
CA SER A 12 3.88 3.75 -0.07
C SER A 12 3.32 2.85 -1.18
N TYR A 13 2.10 2.33 -1.01
CA TYR A 13 1.44 1.50 -2.01
C TYR A 13 1.12 2.31 -3.28
N ARG A 14 0.62 3.53 -3.13
CA ARG A 14 0.33 4.43 -4.28
C ARG A 14 1.60 4.88 -4.98
N ASP A 15 2.65 5.17 -4.23
CA ASP A 15 3.95 5.56 -4.77
C ASP A 15 4.59 4.43 -5.57
N ALA A 16 4.62 3.21 -5.00
CA ALA A 16 5.12 2.01 -5.67
C ALA A 16 4.34 1.69 -6.95
N LEU A 17 3.00 1.82 -6.94
CA LEU A 17 2.17 1.68 -8.14
C LEU A 17 2.51 2.70 -9.23
N LYS A 18 2.87 3.94 -8.87
CA LYS A 18 3.29 4.97 -9.84
C LYS A 18 4.70 4.75 -10.37
N ALA A 19 5.61 4.24 -9.53
CA ALA A 19 6.99 3.97 -9.90
C ALA A 19 7.13 2.80 -10.89
N GLY A 20 6.16 1.87 -10.90
CA GLY A 20 6.01 0.84 -11.94
C GLY A 20 7.10 -0.24 -11.95
N ASN A 21 7.98 -0.29 -10.95
CA ASN A 21 9.19 -1.13 -10.95
C ASN A 21 9.31 -2.10 -9.77
N GLU A 22 8.36 -2.12 -8.83
CA GLU A 22 8.49 -2.92 -7.61
C GLU A 22 7.25 -3.79 -7.36
N GLU A 23 7.00 -4.75 -8.24
CA GLU A 23 5.85 -5.67 -8.15
C GLU A 23 5.82 -6.42 -6.79
N GLU A 24 6.96 -6.93 -6.32
CA GLU A 24 7.04 -7.61 -5.01
C GLU A 24 6.71 -6.66 -3.84
N TRP A 25 7.16 -5.41 -3.92
CA TRP A 25 6.88 -4.40 -2.89
C TRP A 25 5.39 -4.05 -2.86
N ILE A 26 4.78 -3.88 -4.03
CA ILE A 26 3.33 -3.67 -4.19
C ILE A 26 2.54 -4.84 -3.58
N ILE A 27 2.95 -6.08 -3.83
CA ILE A 27 2.32 -7.28 -3.27
C ILE A 27 2.43 -7.29 -1.75
N MET A 28 3.61 -7.03 -1.19
CA MET A 28 3.82 -6.99 0.26
C MET A 28 2.97 -5.90 0.93
N LEU A 29 2.93 -4.70 0.35
CA LEU A 29 2.12 -3.60 0.86
C LEU A 29 0.63 -3.93 0.80
N LYS A 30 0.15 -4.50 -0.31
CA LYS A 30 -1.24 -4.94 -0.45
C LYS A 30 -1.62 -5.99 0.60
N GLN A 31 -0.76 -6.96 0.88
CA GLN A 31 -1.00 -7.98 1.91
C GLN A 31 -1.08 -7.38 3.31
N GLU A 32 -0.19 -6.44 3.65
CA GLU A 32 -0.28 -5.75 4.94
C GLU A 32 -1.52 -4.87 5.04
N MET A 33 -1.95 -4.24 3.94
CA MET A 33 -3.17 -3.45 3.90
C MET A 33 -4.41 -4.34 4.11
N ASP A 34 -4.47 -5.49 3.44
CA ASP A 34 -5.55 -6.46 3.57
C ASP A 34 -5.69 -7.00 4.99
N LYS A 35 -4.56 -7.39 5.63
CA LYS A 35 -4.52 -7.82 7.04
C LYS A 35 -5.07 -6.77 8.02
N ARG A 36 -4.98 -5.49 7.66
CA ARG A 36 -5.44 -4.36 8.48
C ARG A 36 -6.83 -3.86 8.07
N GLY A 37 -7.46 -4.46 7.05
CA GLY A 37 -8.72 -4.01 6.49
C GLY A 37 -8.64 -2.64 5.81
N LEU A 38 -7.45 -2.24 5.35
CA LEU A 38 -7.21 -0.97 4.67
C LEU A 38 -7.47 -1.14 3.17
N ASN A 39 -8.48 -0.44 2.66
CA ASN A 39 -8.78 -0.45 1.23
C ASN A 39 -8.14 0.76 0.54
N PRO A 40 -7.22 0.59 -0.43
CA PRO A 40 -6.65 1.71 -1.18
C PRO A 40 -7.67 2.42 -2.08
N SER A 41 -8.88 1.85 -2.26
CA SER A 41 -9.96 2.41 -3.08
C SER A 41 -10.75 3.55 -2.42
N ILE A 42 -10.42 4.00 -1.20
CA ILE A 42 -11.02 5.20 -0.62
C ILE A 42 -10.33 6.44 -1.21
N GLY A 43 -10.73 6.82 -2.43
CA GLY A 43 -10.19 7.99 -3.11
C GLY A 43 -10.61 8.21 -4.57
N THR A 44 -11.69 7.60 -5.04
CA THR A 44 -12.37 7.98 -6.29
C THR A 44 -13.87 7.87 -6.10
N GLU A 45 -14.45 8.88 -5.47
CA GLU A 45 -15.80 9.44 -5.70
C GLU A 45 -15.87 10.81 -5.03
#